data_AF-A0A3C0S9E8-F1
#
_entry.id   AF-A0A3C0S9E8-F1
#
_cell.length_a   1.000
_cell.length_b   1.000
_cell.length_c   1.000
_cell.angle_alpha   90.00
_cell.angle_beta   90.00
_cell.angle_gamma   90.00
#
_symmetry.space_group_name_H-M   'P 1'
#
loop_
_entity.id
_entity.type
_entity.pdbx_description
1 polymer ?
#
loop_
_entity_poly.entity_id
_entity_poly.type
_entity_poly.pdbx_seq_one_letter_code
_entity_poly.pdbx_strand_id
1 'polypeptide(L)'
;EAVFVGSREHPAFEDMQGALHQDYRPNKIVLWNENEESSILLPLAEGKSSVDGNPAVYLCERETCHPPIQTGKALANLLLPPPQIRLNIFDYDKQIKDAGKEEQDKFLGVMDQIFKHSGLK
;
A
#
# COMPACT_ATOMS: atom_id res chain seq x y z
N GLU A 1 -4.47 -10.89 -8.99
CA GLU A 1 -5.32 -10.73 -10.18
C GLU A 1 -6.73 -10.40 -9.71
N ALA A 2 -7.41 -9.48 -10.38
CA ALA A 2 -8.82 -9.17 -10.13
C ALA A 2 -9.59 -9.27 -11.44
N VAL A 3 -10.58 -10.17 -11.49
CA VAL A 3 -11.45 -10.35 -12.66
C VAL A 3 -12.84 -9.87 -12.31
N PHE A 4 -13.27 -8.79 -12.96
CA PHE A 4 -14.62 -8.26 -12.83
C PHE A 4 -15.54 -8.91 -13.86
N VAL A 5 -16.75 -9.24 -13.44
CA VAL A 5 -17.80 -9.79 -14.29
C VAL A 5 -19.08 -8.97 -14.16
N GLY A 6 -19.84 -8.90 -15.25
CA GLY A 6 -21.11 -8.17 -15.30
C GLY A 6 -20.98 -6.73 -15.79
N SER A 7 -22.11 -6.02 -15.77
CA SER A 7 -22.21 -4.67 -16.33
C SER A 7 -21.40 -3.65 -15.52
N ARG A 8 -20.60 -2.85 -16.25
CA ARG A 8 -19.80 -1.75 -15.69
C ARG A 8 -20.64 -0.56 -15.24
N GLU A 9 -21.87 -0.42 -15.76
CA GLU A 9 -22.80 0.65 -15.39
C GLU A 9 -23.52 0.37 -14.07
N HIS A 10 -23.40 -0.86 -13.54
CA HIS A 10 -24.05 -1.24 -12.31
C HIS A 10 -23.33 -0.61 -11.10
N PRO A 11 -24.04 0.01 -10.14
CA PRO A 11 -23.40 0.70 -9.00
C PRO A 11 -22.46 -0.18 -8.17
N ALA A 12 -22.78 -1.47 -8.01
CA ALA A 12 -21.91 -2.42 -7.31
C ALA A 12 -20.57 -2.64 -8.03
N PHE A 13 -20.55 -2.57 -9.36
CA PHE A 13 -19.32 -2.65 -10.14
C PHE A 13 -18.44 -1.44 -9.85
N GLU A 14 -19.02 -0.25 -9.89
CA GLU A 14 -18.33 1.01 -9.58
C GLU A 14 -17.76 1.01 -8.16
N ASP A 15 -18.53 0.55 -7.18
CA ASP A 15 -18.10 0.42 -5.77
C ASP A 15 -16.87 -0.50 -5.63
N MET A 16 -16.91 -1.68 -6.26
CA MET A 16 -15.77 -2.61 -6.27
C MET A 16 -14.56 -2.06 -7.02
N GLN A 17 -14.79 -1.37 -8.15
CA GLN A 17 -13.73 -0.73 -8.91
C GLN A 17 -13.06 0.37 -8.08
N GLY A 18 -13.84 1.20 -7.39
CA GLY A 18 -13.36 2.21 -6.45
C GLY A 18 -12.49 1.60 -5.35
N ALA A 19 -12.95 0.53 -4.71
CA ALA A 19 -12.18 -0.17 -3.68
C ALA A 19 -10.84 -0.73 -4.20
N LEU A 20 -10.81 -1.30 -5.41
CA LEU A 20 -9.57 -1.83 -6.01
C LEU A 20 -8.55 -0.74 -6.37
N HIS A 21 -9.04 0.46 -6.71
CA HIS A 21 -8.21 1.59 -7.14
C HIS A 21 -7.93 2.60 -6.03
N GLN A 22 -8.41 2.36 -4.80
CA GLN A 22 -8.15 3.22 -3.64
C GLN A 22 -6.65 3.34 -3.35
N ASP A 23 -5.91 2.23 -3.45
CA ASP A 23 -4.46 2.20 -3.23
C ASP A 23 -3.72 1.72 -4.47
N TYR A 24 -2.54 2.30 -4.71
CA TYR A 24 -1.62 1.82 -5.73
C TYR A 24 -1.01 0.48 -5.30
N ARG A 25 -1.27 -0.57 -6.08
CA ARG A 25 -0.69 -1.91 -5.90
C ARG A 25 0.05 -2.29 -7.18
N PRO A 26 1.40 -2.33 -7.19
CA PRO A 26 2.14 -2.68 -8.39
C PRO A 26 1.86 -4.13 -8.80
N ASN A 27 2.08 -4.43 -10.08
CA ASN A 27 1.96 -5.78 -10.65
C ASN A 27 0.56 -6.42 -10.50
N LYS A 28 -0.50 -5.63 -10.36
CA LYS A 28 -1.88 -6.15 -10.41
C LYS A 28 -2.33 -6.32 -11.85
N ILE A 29 -2.90 -7.48 -12.15
CA ILE A 29 -3.65 -7.73 -13.38
C ILE A 29 -5.12 -7.47 -13.06
N VAL A 30 -5.76 -6.61 -13.86
CA VAL A 30 -7.20 -6.33 -13.79
C VAL A 30 -7.82 -6.71 -15.11
N LEU A 31 -8.77 -7.63 -15.08
CA LEU A 31 -9.59 -7.99 -16.23
C LEU A 31 -11.02 -7.57 -15.96
N TRP A 32 -11.73 -7.22 -17.03
CA TRP A 32 -13.16 -7.09 -17.03
C TRP A 32 -13.72 -7.97 -18.14
N ASN A 33 -14.71 -8.77 -17.78
CA ASN A 33 -15.42 -9.69 -18.65
C ASN A 33 -16.89 -9.31 -18.65
N GLU A 34 -17.35 -8.73 -19.76
CA GLU A 34 -18.73 -8.24 -19.86
C GLU A 34 -19.74 -9.39 -20.02
N ASN A 35 -19.37 -10.44 -20.77
CA ASN A 35 -20.23 -11.58 -21.05
C ASN A 35 -19.46 -12.91 -21.05
N GLU A 36 -20.19 -14.03 -21.04
CA GLU A 36 -19.57 -15.37 -20.99
C GLU A 36 -18.77 -15.69 -22.27
N GLU A 37 -19.15 -15.12 -23.42
CA GLU A 37 -18.44 -15.33 -24.69
C GLU A 37 -17.04 -14.72 -24.69
N SER A 38 -16.84 -13.57 -24.04
CA SER A 38 -15.52 -12.95 -23.87
C SER A 38 -14.60 -13.74 -22.92
N SER A 39 -15.15 -14.60 -22.07
CA SER A 39 -14.36 -15.48 -21.19
C SER A 39 -13.54 -16.50 -21.98
N ILE A 40 -14.02 -16.93 -23.15
CA ILE A 40 -13.33 -17.91 -24.00
C ILE A 40 -12.03 -17.32 -24.57
N LEU A 41 -11.99 -16.01 -24.78
CA LEU A 41 -10.83 -15.30 -25.30
C LEU A 41 -9.80 -14.97 -24.21
N LEU A 42 -10.20 -15.05 -22.94
CA LEU A 42 -9.42 -14.62 -21.79
C LEU A 42 -9.33 -15.78 -20.78
N PRO A 43 -8.27 -16.62 -20.82
CA PRO A 43 -8.16 -17.79 -19.95
C PRO A 43 -8.33 -17.49 -18.45
N LEU A 44 -7.92 -16.30 -18.02
CA LEU A 44 -8.08 -15.84 -16.63
C LEU A 44 -9.56 -15.65 -16.21
N ALA A 45 -10.43 -15.35 -17.17
CA ALA A 45 -11.87 -15.18 -16.97
C ALA A 45 -12.67 -16.50 -17.05
N GLU A 46 -12.03 -17.62 -17.39
CA GLU A 46 -12.70 -18.91 -17.53
C GLU A 46 -13.36 -19.34 -16.21
N GLY A 47 -14.62 -19.78 -16.30
CA GLY A 47 -15.43 -20.20 -15.14
C GLY A 47 -15.86 -19.07 -14.20
N LYS A 48 -15.62 -17.80 -14.55
CA LYS A 48 -16.03 -16.63 -13.77
C LYS A 48 -17.23 -15.95 -14.43
N SER A 49 -18.33 -15.86 -13.70
CA SER A 49 -19.59 -15.28 -14.20
C SER A 49 -20.28 -14.48 -13.11
N SER A 50 -21.23 -13.64 -13.52
CA SER A 50 -22.06 -12.87 -12.60
C SER A 50 -22.80 -13.79 -11.63
N VAL A 51 -22.93 -13.37 -10.38
CA VAL A 51 -23.60 -14.15 -9.34
C VAL A 51 -24.98 -13.57 -9.11
N ASP A 52 -26.02 -14.39 -9.29
CA ASP A 52 -27.43 -13.98 -9.18
C ASP A 52 -27.80 -12.77 -10.07
N GLY A 53 -27.16 -12.67 -11.24
CA GLY A 53 -27.35 -11.54 -12.16
C GLY A 53 -26.65 -10.25 -11.73
N ASN A 54 -26.00 -10.23 -10.57
CA ASN A 54 -25.24 -9.09 -10.07
C ASN A 54 -23.76 -9.17 -10.47
N PRO A 55 -23.10 -8.03 -10.71
CA PRO A 55 -21.67 -8.00 -10.92
C PRO A 55 -20.91 -8.60 -9.73
N ALA A 56 -19.80 -9.25 -10.04
CA ALA A 56 -18.90 -9.80 -9.04
C ALA A 56 -17.45 -9.53 -9.42
N VAL A 57 -16.56 -9.64 -8.44
CA VAL A 57 -15.11 -9.65 -8.66
C VAL A 57 -14.52 -10.92 -8.07
N TYR A 58 -13.67 -11.57 -8.85
CA TYR A 58 -12.88 -12.72 -8.42
C TYR A 58 -11.46 -12.23 -8.17
N LEU A 59 -11.05 -12.25 -6.91
CA LEU A 59 -9.69 -11.91 -6.50
C LEU A 59 -8.87 -13.21 -6.40
N CYS A 60 -7.84 -13.32 -7.23
CA CYS A 60 -6.96 -14.49 -7.26
C CYS A 60 -5.52 -14.11 -6.91
N GLU A 61 -4.89 -14.93 -6.08
CA GLU A 61 -3.48 -14.85 -5.71
C GLU A 61 -2.84 -16.24 -5.92
N ARG A 62 -1.76 -16.30 -6.72
CA ARG A 62 -1.02 -17.55 -7.01
C ARG A 62 -1.94 -18.70 -7.41
N GLU A 63 -2.75 -18.46 -8.45
CA GLU A 63 -3.71 -19.44 -9.01
C GLU A 63 -4.85 -19.87 -8.08
N THR A 64 -4.92 -19.31 -6.87
CA THR A 64 -6.01 -19.56 -5.91
C THR A 64 -6.93 -18.35 -5.85
N CYS A 65 -8.22 -18.56 -6.10
CA CYS A 65 -9.22 -17.50 -6.07
C CYS A 65 -10.02 -17.52 -4.78
N HIS A 66 -10.32 -16.34 -4.25
CA HIS A 66 -11.35 -16.17 -3.24
C HIS A 66 -12.76 -16.38 -3.83
N PRO A 67 -13.78 -16.65 -2.99
CA PRO A 67 -15.17 -16.63 -3.42
C PRO A 67 -15.53 -15.30 -4.09
N PRO A 68 -16.53 -15.29 -4.99
CA PRO A 68 -16.96 -14.08 -5.69
C PRO A 68 -17.40 -13.00 -4.70
N ILE A 69 -16.87 -11.80 -4.87
CA ILE A 69 -17.19 -10.64 -4.04
C ILE A 69 -18.12 -9.72 -4.82
N GLN A 70 -19.17 -9.20 -4.17
CA GLN A 70 -20.18 -8.33 -4.80
C GLN A 70 -20.22 -6.91 -4.22
N THR A 71 -19.30 -6.56 -3.30
CA THR A 71 -19.25 -5.24 -2.65
C THR A 71 -17.82 -4.73 -2.52
N GLY A 72 -17.63 -3.41 -2.66
CA GLY A 72 -16.34 -2.75 -2.52
C GLY A 72 -15.77 -2.87 -1.11
N LYS A 73 -16.62 -2.82 -0.08
CA LYS A 73 -16.19 -3.04 1.31
C LYS A 73 -15.60 -4.43 1.53
N ALA A 74 -16.24 -5.48 1.02
CA ALA A 74 -15.71 -6.83 1.14
C ALA A 74 -14.40 -7.00 0.35
N LEU A 75 -14.31 -6.37 -0.83
CA LEU A 75 -13.08 -6.37 -1.62
C LEU A 75 -11.94 -5.65 -0.88
N ALA A 76 -12.20 -4.47 -0.31
CA ALA A 76 -11.22 -3.70 0.45
C ALA A 76 -10.67 -4.48 1.66
N ASN A 77 -11.51 -5.27 2.34
CA ASN A 77 -11.07 -6.10 3.45
C ASN A 77 -10.11 -7.23 3.03
N LEU A 78 -10.30 -7.80 1.83
CA LEU A 78 -9.41 -8.81 1.27
C LEU A 78 -8.12 -8.20 0.72
N LEU A 79 -8.22 -7.00 0.16
CA LEU A 79 -7.10 -6.19 -0.28
C LEU A 79 -6.36 -5.64 0.95
N LEU A 80 -5.48 -6.46 1.56
CA LEU A 80 -4.66 -6.09 2.73
C LEU A 80 -4.22 -4.61 2.70
N PRO A 81 -4.37 -3.85 3.79
CA PRO A 81 -4.06 -2.43 3.78
C PRO A 81 -2.60 -2.21 3.37
N PRO A 82 -2.29 -1.11 2.66
CA PRO A 82 -0.92 -0.79 2.31
C PRO A 82 -0.07 -0.68 3.58
N PRO A 83 1.18 -1.16 3.55
CA PRO A 83 2.07 -1.02 4.69
C PRO A 83 2.21 0.46 5.05
N GLN A 84 1.99 0.79 6.32
CA GLN A 84 2.16 2.15 6.81
C GLN A 84 3.65 2.51 6.79
N ILE A 85 4.07 3.32 5.82
CA ILE A 85 5.43 3.86 5.79
C ILE A 85 5.49 4.99 6.82
N ARG A 86 6.05 4.71 8.00
CA ARG A 86 6.41 5.76 8.97
C ARG A 86 7.71 6.40 8.51
N LEU A 87 7.60 7.52 7.82
CA LEU A 87 8.75 8.33 7.45
C LEU A 87 9.13 9.21 8.65
N ASN A 88 10.26 8.90 9.32
CA ASN A 88 10.88 9.82 10.27
C ASN A 88 11.66 10.89 9.50
N ILE A 89 10.93 11.77 8.80
CA ILE A 89 11.55 12.87 8.03
C ILE A 89 12.17 13.91 8.98
N PHE A 90 11.64 14.01 10.21
CA PHE A 90 12.12 14.91 11.24
C PHE A 90 12.41 14.14 12.54
N ASP A 91 13.60 13.56 12.63
CA ASP A 91 14.11 12.96 13.86
C ASP A 91 14.67 14.07 14.77
N TYR A 92 13.77 14.77 15.46
CA TYR A 92 14.12 15.87 16.38
C TYR A 92 14.99 15.38 17.55
N ASP A 93 14.78 14.14 18.02
CA ASP A 93 15.57 13.57 19.10
C ASP A 93 17.04 13.39 18.68
N LYS A 94 17.26 12.96 17.43
CA LYS A 94 18.61 12.90 16.85
C LYS A 94 19.22 14.29 16.71
N GLN A 95 18.48 15.27 16.19
CA GLN A 95 18.98 16.64 16.07
C GLN A 95 19.38 17.25 17.42
N ILE A 96 18.58 17.04 18.47
CA ILE A 96 18.88 17.52 19.83
C ILE A 96 20.13 16.83 20.38
N LYS A 97 20.28 15.52 20.16
CA LYS A 97 21.48 14.77 20.57
C LYS A 97 22.75 15.25 19.87
N ASP A 98 22.67 15.46 18.55
CA ASP A 98 23.80 15.90 17.75
C ASP A 98 24.23 17.32 18.16
N ALA A 99 23.28 18.23 18.37
CA ALA A 99 23.55 19.58 18.86
C ALA A 99 24.16 19.58 20.27
N GLY A 100 23.64 18.76 21.19
CA GLY A 100 24.18 18.64 22.55
C GLY A 100 25.62 18.10 22.58
N LYS A 101 25.95 17.16 21.69
CA LYS A 101 27.30 16.63 21.55
C LYS A 101 28.27 17.66 20.98
N GLU A 102 27.85 18.41 19.96
CA GLU A 102 28.66 19.47 19.36
C GLU A 102 29.03 20.55 20.39
N GLU A 103 28.07 20.96 21.22
CA GLU A 103 28.33 21.93 22.30
C GLU A 103 29.30 21.35 23.34
N GLN A 104 29.12 20.11 23.80
CA GLN A 104 30.06 19.46 24.72
C GLN A 104 31.49 19.42 24.16
N ASP A 105 31.66 19.08 22.88
CA ASP A 105 32.97 19.02 22.23
C ASP A 105 33.61 20.41 22.15
N LYS A 106 32.84 21.46 21.86
CA LYS A 106 33.32 22.85 21.89
C LYS A 106 33.77 23.27 23.30
N PHE A 107 32.96 22.98 24.33
CA PHE A 107 33.30 23.29 25.71
C PHE A 107 34.60 22.62 26.16
N LEU A 108 34.76 21.32 25.89
CA LEU A 108 35.99 20.58 26.22
C LEU A 108 37.21 21.15 25.48
N GLY A 109 37.05 21.55 24.21
CA GLY A 109 38.11 22.18 23.43
C GLY A 109 38.57 23.53 24.02
N VAL A 110 37.62 24.38 24.45
CA VAL A 110 37.93 25.65 25.11
C VAL A 110 38.61 25.43 26.46
N MET A 111 38.16 24.47 27.26
CA MET A 111 38.79 24.14 28.54
C MET A 111 40.23 23.66 28.37
N ASP A 112 40.48 22.77 27.39
CA ASP A 112 41.84 22.31 27.05
C ASP A 112 42.77 23.48 26.67
N GLN A 113 42.26 24.47 25.93
CA GLN A 113 43.02 25.70 25.63
C GLN A 113 43.32 26.54 26.88
N ILE A 114 42.34 26.69 27.78
CA ILE A 114 42.52 27.42 29.04
C ILE A 114 43.57 26.74 29.92
N PHE A 115 43.51 25.41 30.06
CA PHE A 115 44.50 24.65 30.83
C PHE A 115 45.92 24.82 30.24
N LYS A 116 46.06 24.75 28.91
CA LYS A 116 47.34 25.00 28.22
C LYS A 116 47.90 26.40 28.44
N HIS A 117 47.05 27.43 28.41
CA HIS A 117 47.49 28.82 28.60
C HIS A 117 47.78 29.17 30.06
N SER A 118 47.12 28.50 31.01
CA SER A 118 47.28 28.76 32.45
C SER A 118 48.52 28.08 33.05
N GLY A 119 49.25 27.28 32.28
CA GLY A 119 50.45 26.56 32.75
C GLY A 119 50.17 25.43 33.75
N LEU A 120 48.90 25.09 33.96
CA LEU A 120 48.47 23.95 34.77
C LEU A 120 48.52 22.70 33.89
N LYS A 121 49.60 21.94 34.00
CA LYS A 121 49.69 20.56 33.50
C LYS A 121 49.28 19.58 34.59
#